data_AF-X1CRA9-F1
#
_entry.id   AF-X1CRA9-F1
#
_cell.length_a   1.000
_cell.length_b   1.000
_cell.length_c   1.000
_cell.angle_alpha   90.00
_cell.angle_beta   90.00
_cell.angle_gamma   90.00
#
_symmetry.space_group_name_H-M   'P 1'
#
loop_
_entity.id
_entity.type
_entity.pdbx_description
1 polymer ?
#
loop_
_entity_poly.entity_id
_entity_poly.type
_entity_poly.pdbx_seq_one_letter_code
_entity_poly.pdbx_strand_id
1 'polypeptide(L)' 'MKIGLFVCDCGRNISGTIDNEYVINYFSQKPEVHVLRDQYLCSESGVNKVIDELTTEKIDRVVIAA' A
#
# COMPACT_ATOMS: atom_id res chain seq x y z
N MET A 1 -2.54 12.62 12.17
CA MET A 1 -1.48 12.18 11.26
C MET A 1 -1.92 10.86 10.64
N LYS A 2 -2.28 10.87 9.36
CA LYS A 2 -2.74 9.70 8.62
C LYS A 2 -1.59 9.12 7.80
N ILE A 3 -1.36 7.82 7.93
CA ILE A 3 -0.28 7.11 7.25
C ILE A 3 -0.88 6.29 6.10
N GLY A 4 -0.32 6.40 4.90
CA GLY A 4 -0.61 5.53 3.77
C GLY A 4 0.42 4.43 3.70
N LEU A 5 -0.01 3.20 3.95
CA LEU A 5 0.78 2.00 3.76
C LEU A 5 0.39 1.34 2.43
N PHE A 6 1.29 1.41 1.46
CA PHE A 6 1.10 0.84 0.13
C PHE A 6 1.96 -0.44 0.01
N VAL A 7 1.29 -1.59 -0.13
CA VAL A 7 1.93 -2.92 -0.17
C VAL A 7 2.00 -3.42 -1.62
N CYS A 8 3.21 -3.74 -2.07
CA CYS A 8 3.46 -4.26 -3.41
C CYS A 8 3.51 -5.80 -3.41
N ASP A 9 2.82 -6.43 -4.36
CA ASP A 9 2.97 -7.87 -4.59
C ASP A 9 4.24 -8.21 -5.39
N CYS A 10 4.74 -7.26 -6.19
CA CYS A 10 5.88 -7.41 -7.11
C CYS A 10 5.75 -8.70 -7.95
N GLY A 11 4.57 -8.91 -8.53
CA GLY A 11 4.21 -10.17 -9.17
C GLY A 11 4.27 -11.33 -8.17
N ARG A 12 5.26 -12.21 -8.32
CA ARG A 12 5.51 -13.36 -7.42
C ARG A 12 6.78 -13.21 -6.56
N ASN A 13 7.55 -12.14 -6.73
CA ASN A 13 8.81 -11.95 -6.00
C ASN A 13 8.55 -11.75 -4.49
N ILE A 14 7.52 -10.98 -4.14
CA ILE A 14 7.13 -10.75 -2.75
C ILE A 14 5.94 -11.63 -2.40
N SER A 15 4.82 -11.50 -3.13
CA SER A 15 3.58 -12.24 -2.82
C SER A 15 3.71 -13.76 -2.98
N GLY A 16 4.76 -14.26 -3.63
CA GLY A 16 5.06 -15.69 -3.70
C GLY A 16 5.67 -16.27 -2.42
N THR A 17 6.18 -15.41 -1.51
CA THR A 17 6.84 -15.82 -0.27
C THR A 17 6.21 -15.18 0.97
N ILE A 18 5.82 -13.91 0.88
CA ILE A 18 5.21 -13.14 1.97
C ILE A 18 3.70 -13.14 1.81
N ASP A 19 2.99 -13.42 2.92
CA ASP A 19 1.55 -13.26 2.99
C ASP A 19 1.18 -11.78 3.15
N ASN A 20 1.09 -11.09 2.01
CA ASN A 20 0.67 -9.70 1.97
C ASN A 20 -0.77 -9.50 2.48
N GLU A 21 -1.62 -10.52 2.40
CA GLU A 21 -3.00 -10.45 2.91
C GLU A 21 -3.01 -10.36 4.44
N TYR A 22 -2.17 -11.14 5.11
CA TYR A 22 -1.95 -11.01 6.55
C TYR A 22 -1.46 -9.61 6.94
N VAL A 23 -0.50 -9.05 6.21
CA VAL A 23 0.03 -7.69 6.45
C VAL A 23 -1.08 -6.65 6.35
N ILE A 24 -1.89 -6.70 5.29
CA ILE A 24 -3.00 -5.77 5.08
C ILE A 24 -4.04 -5.88 6.19
N ASN A 25 -4.42 -7.09 6.56
CA ASN A 25 -5.40 -7.32 7.62
C ASN A 25 -4.92 -6.82 8.98
N TYR A 26 -3.63 -6.98 9.29
CA TYR A 26 -3.04 -6.47 10.52
C TYR A 26 -3.07 -4.93 10.60
N PHE A 27 -2.74 -4.23 9.51
CA PHE A 27 -2.69 -2.77 9.50
C PHE A 27 -4.04 -2.10 9.29
N SER A 28 -4.97 -2.73 8.58
CA SER A 28 -6.34 -2.22 8.38
C SER A 28 -7.13 -2.07 9.69
N GLN A 29 -6.70 -2.72 10.76
CA GLN A 29 -7.29 -2.56 12.09
C GLN A 29 -6.86 -1.25 12.80
N LYS A 30 -5.89 -0.51 12.26
CA LYS A 30 -5.37 0.73 12.85
C LYS A 30 -6.08 1.93 12.20
N PRO A 31 -6.90 2.70 12.95
CA PRO A 31 -7.69 3.79 12.38
C PRO A 31 -6.88 4.88 11.67
N GLU A 32 -5.62 5.07 12.07
CA GLU A 32 -4.71 6.06 11.50
C GLU A 32 -3.97 5.60 10.24
N VAL A 33 -4.11 4.32 9.85
CA VAL A 33 -3.41 3.73 8.70
C VAL A 33 -4.41 3.43 7.59
N HIS A 34 -4.26 4.12 6.47
CA HIS A 34 -4.89 3.72 5.21
C HIS A 34 -3.99 2.69 4.52
N VAL A 35 -4.56 1.57 4.09
CA VAL A 35 -3.81 0.48 3.46
C VAL A 35 -4.30 0.27 2.03
N LEU A 36 -3.36 0.15 1.10
CA LEU A 36 -3.64 -0.23 -0.28
C LEU A 36 -2.66 -1.31 -0.75
N ARG A 37 -3.17 -2.31 -1.46
CA ARG A 37 -2.39 -3.37 -2.10
C ARG A 37 -2.42 -3.19 -3.62
N ASP A 38 -1.27 -3.37 -4.27
CA ASP A 38 -1.20 -3.40 -5.73
C ASP A 38 -0.12 -4.37 -6.24
N GLN A 39 -0.21 -4.74 -7.52
CA GLN A 39 0.73 -5.64 -8.18
C GLN A 39 2.11 -5.00 -8.37
N TYR A 40 2.15 -3.75 -8.83
CA TYR A 40 3.40 -3.06 -9.18
C TYR A 40 3.32 -1.58 -8.85
N LEU A 41 3.61 -1.21 -7.61
CA LEU A 41 3.55 0.19 -7.16
C LEU A 41 4.57 1.11 -7.84
N CYS A 42 5.64 0.57 -8.43
CA CYS A 42 6.61 1.34 -9.19
C CYS A 42 6.22 1.58 -10.66
N SER A 43 5.16 0.91 -11.15
CA SER A 43 4.64 1.15 -12.51
C SER A 43 3.98 2.53 -12.61
N GLU A 44 3.86 3.08 -13.81
CA GLU A 44 3.15 4.37 -14.03
C GLU A 44 1.73 4.33 -13.45
N SER A 45 1.00 3.23 -13.69
CA SER A 45 -0.33 3.01 -13.09
C SER A 45 -0.28 2.93 -11.56
N GLY A 46 0.73 2.28 -10.99
CA GLY A 46 0.89 2.15 -9.55
C GLY A 46 1.20 3.49 -8.88
N VAL A 47 2.09 4.29 -9.47
CA VAL A 47 2.43 5.64 -8.99
C VAL A 47 1.23 6.57 -9.07
N ASN A 48 0.49 6.58 -10.19
CA ASN A 48 -0.71 7.40 -10.33
C ASN A 48 -1.77 7.02 -9.29
N LYS A 49 -1.97 5.72 -9.07
CA LYS A 49 -2.88 5.23 -8.02
C LYS A 49 -2.46 5.67 -6.62
N VAL A 50 -1.17 5.62 -6.28
CA VAL A 50 -0.68 6.15 -5.00
C VAL A 50 -1.00 7.64 -4.88
N ILE A 51 -0.71 8.45 -5.91
CA ILE A 51 -0.99 9.89 -5.91
C ILE A 51 -2.49 10.18 -5.69
N ASP A 52 -3.37 9.43 -6.36
CA ASP A 52 -4.82 9.55 -6.22
C ASP A 52 -5.26 9.25 -4.78
N GLU A 53 -4.72 8.20 -4.15
CA GLU A 53 -5.00 7.87 -2.74
C GLU A 53 -4.48 8.96 -1.80
N LEU A 54 -3.27 9.51 -2.03
CA LEU A 54 -2.73 10.57 -1.18
C LEU A 54 -3.68 11.78 -1.08
N THR A 55 -4.29 12.14 -2.22
CA THR A 55 -5.21 13.27 -2.30
C THR A 55 -6.61 12.93 -1.76
N THR A 56 -7.17 11.79 -2.15
CA THR A 56 -8.51 11.35 -1.77
C THR A 56 -8.60 11.09 -0.26
N GLU A 57 -7.59 10.41 0.28
CA GLU A 57 -7.57 9.98 1.67
C GLU A 57 -6.93 11.00 2.60
N LYS A 58 -6.35 12.10 2.08
CA LYS A 58 -5.66 13.15 2.86
C LYS A 58 -4.53 12.57 3.71
N ILE A 59 -3.61 11.87 3.06
CA ILE A 59 -2.51 11.18 3.72
C ILE A 59 -1.38 12.16 4.07
N ASP A 60 -0.89 12.09 5.32
CA ASP A 60 0.18 12.94 5.82
C ASP A 60 1.58 12.32 5.65
N ARG A 61 1.69 10.99 5.66
CA ARG A 61 2.94 10.23 5.58
C ARG A 61 2.78 8.99 4.72
N VAL A 62 3.80 8.65 3.95
CA VAL A 62 3.79 7.53 2.99
C VAL A 62 4.78 6.47 3.39
N VAL A 63 4.36 5.22 3.35
CA VAL A 63 5.19 4.02 3.48
C VAL A 63 4.88 3.12 2.28
N ILE A 64 5.92 2.73 1.54
CA ILE A 64 5.81 1.74 0.47
C ILE A 64 6.57 0.49 0.92
N ALA A 65 5.87 -0.64 1.03
CA ALA A 65 6.44 -1.96 1.30
C ALA A 65 6.55 -2.73 -0.02
N ALA A 66 7.74 -2.76 -0.61
CA ALA A 66 8.01 -3.29 -1.96
C ALA A 66 9.43 -3.83 -2.09
#